data_AF-A0A3M1JTW2-F1
#
_entry.id   AF-A0A3M1JTW2-F1
#
_cell.length_a   1.000
_cell.length_b   1.000
_cell.length_c   1.000
_cell.angle_alpha   90.00
_cell.angle_beta   90.00
_cell.angle_gamma   90.00
#
_symmetry.space_group_name_H-M   'P 1'
#
loop_
_entity.id
_entity.type
_entity.pdbx_description
1 polymer ?
#
loop_
_entity_poly.entity_id
_entity_poly.type
_entity_poly.pdbx_seq_one_letter_code
_entity_poly.pdbx_strand_id
1 'polypeptide(L)'
;MRALSGTEDGVEIRVEEGLLRPVAPQHEGTLALYEIARRLGESIGLEMSHCRSGGGSDGNFTGAMGIATLDGLGVAGAGAHTFQEHLLVSSLVPRCRLLAGLLEHLEA
;
A
#
# COMPACT_ATOMS: atom_id res chain seq x y z
N MET A 1 -8.72 -4.75 24.74
CA MET A 1 -7.33 -4.29 24.95
C MET A 1 -7.24 -3.37 26.17
N ARG A 2 -7.90 -2.21 26.23
CA ARG A 2 -7.82 -1.32 27.43
C ARG A 2 -8.20 -1.97 28.76
N ALA A 3 -9.14 -2.92 28.76
CA ALA A 3 -9.51 -3.68 29.95
C ALA A 3 -8.42 -4.62 30.48
N LEU A 4 -7.29 -4.77 29.76
CA LEU A 4 -6.12 -5.53 30.20
C LEU A 4 -5.17 -4.70 31.09
N SER A 5 -5.37 -3.37 31.19
CA SER A 5 -4.60 -2.53 32.11
C SER A 5 -4.94 -2.86 33.56
N GLY A 6 -3.95 -2.88 34.44
CA GLY A 6 -4.17 -3.16 35.86
C GLY A 6 -2.92 -3.65 36.58
N THR A 7 -3.15 -4.19 37.78
CA THR A 7 -2.11 -4.84 38.58
C THR A 7 -2.64 -6.15 39.14
N GLU A 8 -1.93 -7.23 38.92
CA GLU A 8 -2.28 -8.58 39.38
C GLU A 8 -0.98 -9.32 39.77
N ASP A 9 -0.98 -10.03 40.90
CA ASP A 9 0.18 -10.78 41.43
C ASP A 9 1.52 -9.99 41.49
N GLY A 10 1.44 -8.68 41.71
CA GLY A 10 2.61 -7.79 41.77
C GLY A 10 3.18 -7.37 40.41
N VAL A 11 2.50 -7.68 39.30
CA VAL A 11 2.85 -7.25 37.94
C VAL A 11 1.94 -6.10 37.51
N GLU A 12 2.51 -5.01 37.00
CA GLU A 12 1.78 -3.87 36.43
C GLU A 12 1.68 -4.00 34.91
N ILE A 13 0.46 -3.89 34.37
CA ILE A 13 0.19 -3.84 32.93
C ILE A 13 -0.31 -2.44 32.55
N ARG A 14 0.43 -1.78 31.65
CA ARG A 14 0.01 -0.52 31.03
C ARG A 14 -0.30 -0.75 29.56
N VAL A 15 -1.53 -0.43 29.16
CA VAL A 15 -1.95 -0.44 27.75
C VAL A 15 -1.95 0.99 27.23
N GLU A 16 -1.05 1.28 26.32
CA GLU A 16 -0.99 2.55 25.59
C GLU A 16 -1.55 2.35 24.18
N GLU A 17 -2.43 3.24 23.75
CA GLU A 17 -2.85 3.26 22.35
C GLU A 17 -1.77 3.95 21.52
N GLY A 18 -1.23 3.22 20.54
CA GLY A 18 -0.26 3.74 19.60
C GLY A 18 -0.54 3.22 18.20
N LEU A 19 -0.62 4.13 17.23
CA LEU A 19 -0.52 3.78 15.82
C LEU A 19 0.97 3.78 15.46
N LEU A 20 1.56 2.60 15.30
CA LEU A 20 2.95 2.50 14.80
C LEU A 20 3.05 3.01 13.35
N ARG A 21 1.97 2.85 12.57
CA ARG A 21 1.77 3.45 11.24
C ARG A 21 0.40 4.11 11.19
N PRO A 22 0.27 5.33 10.66
CA PRO A 22 -1.02 6.01 10.55
C PRO A 22 -1.92 5.28 9.56
N VAL A 23 -3.23 5.47 9.70
CA VAL A 23 -4.18 5.04 8.68
C VAL A 23 -4.04 5.98 7.48
N ALA A 24 -3.83 5.45 6.27
CA ALA A 24 -3.95 6.22 5.03
C ALA A 24 -5.40 6.14 4.53
N PRO A 25 -6.22 7.19 4.72
CA PRO A 25 -7.56 7.21 4.16
C PRO A 25 -7.49 7.34 2.64
N GLN A 26 -8.44 6.71 1.95
CA GLN A 26 -8.65 6.98 0.54
C GLN A 26 -9.17 8.41 0.37
N HIS A 27 -8.49 9.21 -0.44
CA HIS A 27 -8.87 10.59 -0.72
C HIS A 27 -8.87 10.85 -2.24
N GLU A 28 -9.51 11.94 -2.65
CA GLU A 28 -9.77 12.27 -4.06
C GLU A 28 -8.50 12.31 -4.92
N GLY A 29 -7.41 12.89 -4.40
CA GLY A 29 -6.12 12.92 -5.10
C GLY A 29 -5.53 11.53 -5.36
N THR A 30 -5.64 10.61 -4.40
CA THR A 30 -5.21 9.21 -4.59
C THR A 30 -6.08 8.50 -5.62
N LEU A 31 -7.40 8.74 -5.62
CA LEU A 31 -8.30 8.18 -6.64
C LEU A 31 -8.03 8.74 -8.04
N ALA A 32 -7.74 10.04 -8.16
CA ALA A 32 -7.36 10.65 -9.42
C ALA A 32 -6.05 10.04 -9.96
N LEU A 33 -5.05 9.86 -9.09
CA LEU A 33 -3.80 9.19 -9.44
C LEU A 33 -4.01 7.72 -9.83
N TYR A 34 -4.89 7.00 -9.13
CA TYR A 34 -5.29 5.64 -9.49
C TYR A 34 -5.91 5.59 -10.90
N GLU A 35 -6.79 6.53 -11.25
CA GLU A 35 -7.41 6.56 -12.58
C GLU A 35 -6.39 6.81 -13.71
N ILE A 36 -5.33 7.59 -13.45
CA ILE A 36 -4.21 7.73 -14.37
C ILE A 36 -3.50 6.38 -14.54
N ALA A 37 -3.14 5.73 -13.43
CA ALA A 37 -2.48 4.43 -13.46
C ALA A 37 -3.34 3.37 -14.18
N ARG A 38 -4.64 3.32 -13.92
CA ARG A 38 -5.59 2.39 -14.56
C ARG A 38 -5.60 2.55 -16.07
N ARG A 39 -5.71 3.79 -16.58
CA ARG A 39 -5.69 4.06 -18.03
C ARG A 39 -4.36 3.69 -18.68
N LEU A 40 -3.23 3.95 -18.00
CA LEU A 40 -1.91 3.53 -18.46
C LEU A 40 -1.77 2.01 -18.46
N GLY A 41 -2.33 1.33 -17.46
CA GLY A 41 -2.41 -0.13 -17.42
C GLY A 41 -3.18 -0.68 -18.63
N GLU A 42 -4.36 -0.15 -18.90
CA GLU A 42 -5.20 -0.57 -20.03
C GLU A 42 -4.48 -0.42 -21.38
N SER A 43 -3.74 0.67 -21.59
CA SER A 43 -3.01 0.90 -22.84
C SER A 43 -1.88 -0.11 -23.09
N ILE A 44 -1.38 -0.76 -22.03
CA ILE A 44 -0.35 -1.80 -22.10
C ILE A 44 -0.89 -3.22 -21.88
N GLY A 45 -2.23 -3.39 -21.84
CA GLY A 45 -2.88 -4.67 -21.61
C GLY A 45 -2.76 -5.21 -20.17
N LEU A 46 -2.54 -4.33 -19.19
CA LEU A 46 -2.50 -4.63 -17.77
C LEU A 46 -3.80 -4.17 -17.08
N GLU A 47 -4.64 -5.12 -16.69
CA GLU A 47 -5.82 -4.82 -15.87
C GLU A 47 -5.41 -4.45 -14.44
N MET A 48 -5.96 -3.35 -13.94
CA MET A 48 -5.69 -2.85 -12.59
C MET A 48 -6.96 -2.82 -11.75
N SER A 49 -6.84 -3.25 -10.50
CA SER A 49 -7.85 -3.08 -9.46
C SER A 49 -7.20 -2.51 -8.20
N HIS A 50 -8.01 -1.96 -7.31
CA HIS A 50 -7.57 -1.52 -5.99
C HIS A 50 -8.44 -2.18 -4.91
N CYS A 51 -7.89 -2.33 -3.72
CA CYS A 51 -8.59 -2.89 -2.57
C CYS A 51 -8.10 -2.24 -1.27
N ARG A 52 -8.83 -2.49 -0.18
CA ARG A 52 -8.34 -2.17 1.17
C ARG A 52 -7.45 -3.33 1.64
N SER A 53 -6.25 -3.00 2.10
CA SER A 53 -5.35 -3.95 2.77
C SER A 53 -5.46 -3.82 4.29
N GLY A 54 -5.30 -4.92 5.01
CA GLY A 54 -5.22 -4.92 6.48
C GLY A 54 -3.83 -4.61 7.02
N GLY A 55 -2.81 -4.59 6.16
CA GLY A 55 -1.44 -4.21 6.51
C GLY A 55 -1.16 -2.72 6.34
N GLY A 56 0.11 -2.34 6.40
CA GLY A 56 0.57 -0.99 6.10
C GLY A 56 1.93 -0.98 5.41
N SER A 57 2.15 0.03 4.57
CA SER A 57 3.42 0.31 3.88
C SER A 57 3.90 1.71 4.23
N ASP A 58 5.02 2.15 3.65
CA ASP A 58 5.49 3.53 3.83
C ASP A 58 4.54 4.55 3.19
N GLY A 59 3.71 4.12 2.24
CA GLY A 59 2.64 4.93 1.68
C GLY A 59 1.58 5.35 2.71
N ASN A 60 1.50 4.66 3.85
CA ASN A 60 0.64 5.09 4.95
C ASN A 60 0.97 6.49 5.47
N PHE A 61 2.26 6.84 5.51
CA PHE A 61 2.70 8.13 6.03
C PHE A 61 2.31 9.27 5.08
N THR A 62 2.63 9.14 3.79
CA THR A 62 2.30 10.15 2.79
C THR A 62 0.79 10.26 2.58
N GLY A 63 0.08 9.13 2.56
CA GLY A 63 -1.39 9.11 2.49
C GLY A 63 -2.06 9.79 3.69
N ALA A 64 -1.54 9.58 4.91
CA ALA A 64 -2.03 10.28 6.10
C ALA A 64 -1.74 11.80 6.09
N MET A 65 -0.71 12.23 5.35
CA MET A 65 -0.42 13.64 5.09
C MET A 65 -1.30 14.25 3.99
N GLY A 66 -2.19 13.47 3.37
CA GLY A 66 -3.03 13.90 2.25
C GLY A 66 -2.30 13.99 0.91
N ILE A 67 -1.08 13.46 0.82
CA ILE A 67 -0.31 13.40 -0.43
C ILE A 67 -0.83 12.20 -1.24
N ALA A 68 -1.23 12.45 -2.49
CA ALA A 68 -1.69 11.40 -3.40
C ALA A 68 -0.65 10.28 -3.51
N THR A 69 -1.03 9.07 -3.10
CA THR A 69 -0.11 7.94 -2.94
C THR A 69 -0.74 6.67 -3.47
N LEU A 70 -0.04 5.98 -4.38
CA LEU A 70 -0.36 4.61 -4.76
C LEU A 70 0.61 3.64 -4.10
N ASP A 71 0.08 2.52 -3.63
CA ASP A 71 0.85 1.39 -3.09
C ASP A 71 0.57 0.13 -3.91
N GLY A 72 1.42 -0.89 -3.81
CA GLY A 72 1.26 -2.15 -4.52
C GLY A 72 1.54 -2.08 -6.02
N LEU A 73 2.34 -1.11 -6.47
CA LEU A 73 2.74 -0.97 -7.88
C LEU A 73 3.88 -1.91 -8.30
N GLY A 74 4.41 -2.70 -7.37
CA GLY A 74 5.48 -3.67 -7.62
C GLY A 74 5.06 -4.86 -8.49
N VAL A 75 5.99 -5.81 -8.62
CA VAL A 75 5.76 -7.06 -9.37
C VAL A 75 4.65 -7.90 -8.75
N ALA A 76 3.95 -8.66 -9.60
CA ALA A 76 3.00 -9.66 -9.11
C ALA A 76 3.75 -10.87 -8.56
N GLY A 77 3.20 -11.50 -7.53
CA GLY A 77 3.81 -12.62 -6.84
C GLY A 77 2.92 -13.13 -5.72
N ALA A 78 3.43 -14.08 -4.94
CA ALA A 78 2.73 -14.62 -3.78
C ALA A 78 3.71 -15.14 -2.72
N GLY A 79 3.19 -15.43 -1.53
CA GLY A 79 3.96 -15.99 -0.44
C GLY A 79 4.92 -15.00 0.23
N ALA A 80 4.68 -13.69 0.10
CA ALA A 80 5.49 -12.67 0.77
C ALA A 80 5.67 -13.00 2.27
N HIS A 81 6.90 -12.85 2.77
CA HIS A 81 7.29 -13.16 4.15
C HIS A 81 7.27 -14.66 4.49
N THR A 82 7.46 -15.54 3.51
CA THR A 82 7.56 -17.00 3.71
C THR A 82 8.69 -17.59 2.88
N PHE A 83 9.05 -18.85 3.13
CA PHE A 83 10.01 -19.58 2.28
C PHE A 83 9.46 -19.88 0.87
N GLN A 84 8.18 -19.65 0.62
CA GLN A 84 7.50 -19.83 -0.66
C GLN A 84 7.34 -18.50 -1.42
N GLU A 85 8.00 -17.44 -0.97
CA GLU A 85 8.00 -16.14 -1.63
C GLU A 85 8.53 -16.24 -3.07
N HIS A 86 7.76 -15.73 -4.01
CA HIS A 86 8.14 -15.68 -5.42
C HIS A 86 7.43 -14.55 -6.16
N LEU A 87 7.98 -14.20 -7.33
CA LEU A 87 7.37 -13.29 -8.29
C LEU A 87 6.99 -14.01 -9.59
N LEU A 88 6.09 -13.39 -10.36
CA LEU A 88 5.78 -13.79 -11.72
C LEU A 88 6.67 -13.01 -12.68
N VAL A 89 7.57 -13.71 -13.40
CA VAL A 89 8.49 -13.08 -14.37
C VAL A 89 7.72 -12.30 -15.45
N SER A 90 6.57 -12.81 -15.86
CA SER A 90 5.65 -12.16 -16.81
C SER A 90 5.17 -10.78 -16.34
N SER A 91 5.22 -10.48 -15.03
CA SER A 91 4.78 -9.20 -14.48
C SER A 91 5.84 -8.10 -14.54
N LEU A 92 7.12 -8.43 -14.76
CA LEU A 92 8.21 -7.46 -14.74
C LEU A 92 8.01 -6.35 -15.79
N VAL A 93 7.85 -6.73 -17.06
CA VAL A 93 7.77 -5.76 -18.17
C VAL A 93 6.52 -4.87 -18.06
N PRO A 94 5.29 -5.39 -17.85
CA PRO A 94 4.11 -4.54 -17.69
C PRO A 94 4.22 -3.57 -16.50
N ARG A 95 4.77 -4.01 -15.36
CA ARG A 95 4.94 -3.14 -14.18
C ARG A 95 5.98 -2.05 -14.39
N CYS A 96 7.10 -2.36 -15.04
CA CYS A 96 8.08 -1.36 -15.42
C CYS A 96 7.51 -0.31 -16.38
N ARG A 97 6.73 -0.74 -17.39
CA ARG A 97 6.04 0.18 -18.32
C ARG A 97 5.04 1.07 -17.62
N LEU A 98 4.25 0.52 -16.69
CA LEU A 98 3.31 1.29 -15.88
C LEU A 98 4.04 2.37 -15.06
N LEU A 99 5.12 2.02 -14.37
CA LEU A 99 5.91 2.97 -13.57
C LEU A 99 6.54 4.06 -14.45
N ALA A 100 7.11 3.68 -15.59
CA ALA A 100 7.67 4.65 -16.53
C ALA A 100 6.62 5.62 -17.05
N GLY A 101 5.45 5.12 -17.46
CA GLY A 101 4.34 5.95 -17.93
C GLY A 101 3.76 6.86 -16.84
N LEU A 102 3.72 6.40 -15.59
CA LEU A 102 3.33 7.24 -14.46
C LEU A 102 4.31 8.40 -14.25
N LEU A 103 5.62 8.13 -14.28
CA LEU A 103 6.64 9.17 -14.14
C LEU A 103 6.56 10.19 -15.28
N GLU A 104 6.48 9.72 -16.53
CA GLU A 104 6.34 10.59 -17.71
C GLU A 104 5.07 11.46 -17.65
N HIS A 105 3.94 10.91 -17.19
CA HIS A 105 2.69 11.65 -17.10
C HIS A 105 2.70 12.70 -15.97
N LEU A 106 3.46 12.48 -14.90
CA LEU A 106 3.54 13.38 -13.74
C LEU A 106 4.61 14.46 -13.88
N GLU A 107 5.58 14.29 -14.79
CA GLU A 107 6.57 15.32 -15.14
C GLU A 107 6.01 16.40 -16.10
N ALA A 108 4.87 16.14 -16.75
CA ALA A 108 4.21 17.03 -17.71
C ALA A 108 3.22 18.00 -17.05
#